data_AF-A0A0D9UYL8-F1
#
_entry.id   AF-A0A0D9UYL8-F1
#
_cell.length_a   1.000
_cell.length_b   1.000
_cell.length_c   1.000
_cell.angle_alpha   90.00
_cell.angle_beta   90.00
_cell.angle_gamma   90.00
#
_symmetry.space_group_name_H-M   'P 1'
#
loop_
_entity.id
_entity.type
_entity.pdbx_description
1 polymer ?
#
loop_
_entity_poly.entity_id
_entity_poly.type
_entity_poly.pdbx_seq_one_letter_code
_entity_poly.pdbx_strand_id
1 'polypeptide(L)'
;MAGEGFIMTETRGGENRTGAARRQAVALLVSGDHTVVYRCAVLGHQDTLYAHAQREFYRDCDVAGTVDFVFGNAAVVLQNCTLWSRRPLLGQVNTVTASAQRYPNQGTGISVRPYSRAV
;
A
#
# COMPACT_ATOMS: atom_id res chain seq x y z
N MET A 1 -9.56 -5.56 5.20
CA MET A 1 -9.55 -6.99 4.87
C MET A 1 -8.81 -7.72 5.98
N ALA A 2 -9.51 -8.59 6.71
CA ALA A 2 -8.97 -9.39 7.80
C ALA A 2 -9.36 -10.85 7.56
N GLY A 3 -8.37 -11.73 7.44
CA GLY A 3 -8.54 -13.15 7.14
C GLY A 3 -7.21 -13.74 6.68
N GLU A 4 -6.83 -14.89 7.21
CA GLU A 4 -5.63 -15.61 6.79
C GLU A 4 -5.80 -16.13 5.36
N GLY A 5 -4.75 -16.01 4.54
CA GLY A 5 -4.75 -16.49 3.15
C GLY A 5 -5.71 -15.74 2.23
N PHE A 6 -6.10 -14.51 2.58
CA PHE A 6 -6.96 -13.70 1.73
C PHE A 6 -6.27 -13.39 0.39
N ILE A 7 -6.99 -13.58 -0.71
CA ILE A 7 -6.51 -13.28 -2.07
C ILE A 7 -7.46 -12.27 -2.71
N MET A 8 -6.91 -11.13 -3.13
CA MET A 8 -7.59 -10.12 -3.95
C MET A 8 -6.96 -10.10 -5.33
N THR A 9 -7.77 -10.29 -6.38
CA THR A 9 -7.28 -10.32 -7.76
C THR A 9 -8.16 -9.46 -8.68
N GLU A 10 -7.55 -8.92 -9.74
CA GLU A 10 -8.22 -8.28 -10.89
C GLU A 10 -9.20 -7.14 -10.53
N THR A 11 -9.09 -6.60 -9.33
CA THR A 11 -9.98 -5.55 -8.85
C THR A 11 -9.35 -4.20 -9.14
N ARG A 12 -9.88 -3.51 -10.15
CA ARG A 12 -9.53 -2.12 -10.45
C ARG A 12 -10.61 -1.22 -9.85
N GLY A 13 -10.46 -0.78 -8.60
CA GLY A 13 -11.49 0.11 -8.07
C GLY A 13 -11.60 0.31 -6.56
N GLY A 14 -10.51 0.20 -5.80
CA GLY A 14 -10.49 0.85 -4.48
C GLY A 14 -10.14 2.32 -4.66
N GLU A 15 -11.05 3.17 -5.14
CA GLU A 15 -10.82 4.62 -5.16
C GLU A 15 -11.52 5.28 -3.98
N ASN A 16 -10.75 5.66 -2.97
CA ASN A 16 -11.28 6.54 -1.94
C ASN A 16 -11.30 7.97 -2.47
N ARG A 17 -12.48 8.43 -2.90
CA ARG A 17 -12.73 9.77 -3.47
C ARG A 17 -12.90 10.88 -2.43
N THR A 18 -12.66 10.60 -1.15
CA THR A 18 -12.49 11.71 -0.20
C THR A 18 -11.25 12.49 -0.65
N GLY A 19 -11.51 13.60 -1.37
CA GLY A 19 -10.47 14.39 -2.02
C GLY A 19 -9.44 14.91 -1.02
N ALA A 20 -8.29 15.34 -1.52
CA ALA A 20 -7.12 15.70 -0.71
C ALA A 20 -7.42 16.65 0.49
N ALA A 21 -8.48 17.46 0.41
CA ALA A 21 -8.96 18.32 1.49
C ALA A 21 -9.35 17.59 2.79
N ARG A 22 -9.70 16.29 2.74
CA ARG A 22 -10.09 15.51 3.93
C ARG A 22 -8.93 14.76 4.59
N ARG A 23 -7.68 15.01 4.16
CA ARG A 23 -6.44 14.44 4.71
C ARG A 23 -6.42 12.91 4.60
N GLN A 24 -6.93 12.17 5.59
CA GLN A 24 -6.75 10.72 5.68
C GLN A 24 -7.89 9.96 5.00
N ALA A 25 -7.55 9.09 4.04
CA ALA A 25 -8.51 8.42 3.18
C ALA A 25 -8.04 7.02 2.77
N VAL A 26 -8.12 6.06 3.70
CA VAL A 26 -7.74 4.66 3.43
C VAL A 26 -8.63 4.07 2.34
N ALA A 27 -8.00 3.63 1.25
CA ALA A 27 -8.65 2.95 0.14
C ALA A 27 -8.61 1.43 0.32
N LEU A 28 -7.54 0.91 0.92
CA LEU A 28 -7.40 -0.49 1.28
C LEU A 28 -6.69 -0.62 2.63
N LEU A 29 -7.32 -1.31 3.57
CA LEU A 29 -6.70 -1.76 4.81
C LEU A 29 -6.54 -3.28 4.73
N VAL A 30 -5.33 -3.78 4.98
CA VAL A 30 -5.03 -5.21 5.08
C VAL A 30 -4.43 -5.50 6.44
N SER A 31 -4.94 -6.54 7.11
CA SER A 31 -4.44 -6.99 8.41
C SER A 31 -4.43 -8.52 8.56
N GLY A 32 -4.66 -9.24 7.47
CA GLY A 32 -4.66 -10.70 7.41
C GLY A 32 -3.28 -11.25 7.10
N ASP A 33 -2.91 -12.37 7.71
CA ASP A 33 -1.64 -13.03 7.42
C ASP A 33 -1.69 -13.81 6.10
N HIS A 34 -0.54 -13.91 5.44
CA HIS A 34 -0.40 -14.49 4.08
C HIS A 34 -1.37 -13.89 3.05
N THR A 35 -1.61 -12.58 3.14
CA THR A 35 -2.48 -11.89 2.18
C THR A 35 -1.77 -11.69 0.85
N VAL A 36 -2.44 -12.00 -0.26
CA VAL A 36 -1.96 -11.71 -1.62
C VAL A 36 -2.90 -10.74 -2.33
N VAL A 37 -2.32 -9.69 -2.92
CA VAL A 37 -3.03 -8.74 -3.78
C VAL A 37 -2.38 -8.75 -5.17
N TYR A 38 -3.14 -9.12 -6.19
CA TYR A 38 -2.61 -9.38 -7.54
C TYR A 38 -3.38 -8.61 -8.61
N ARG A 39 -2.68 -7.88 -9.50
CA ARG A 39 -3.29 -7.12 -10.60
C ARG A 39 -4.44 -6.20 -10.16
N CYS A 40 -4.27 -5.52 -9.03
CA CYS A 40 -5.25 -4.61 -8.47
C CYS A 40 -4.81 -3.15 -8.56
N ALA A 41 -5.78 -2.24 -8.48
CA ALA A 41 -5.52 -0.80 -8.36
C ALA A 41 -6.06 -0.26 -7.03
N VAL A 42 -5.17 0.34 -6.23
CA VAL A 42 -5.49 0.97 -4.94
C VAL A 42 -5.21 2.47 -5.06
N LEU A 43 -6.26 3.27 -5.12
CA LEU A 43 -6.19 4.67 -5.53
C LEU A 43 -6.75 5.59 -4.43
N GLY A 44 -5.99 6.61 -4.06
CA GLY A 44 -6.41 7.56 -3.04
C GLY A 44 -5.60 8.84 -3.09
N HIS A 45 -5.55 9.54 -1.95
CA HIS A 45 -4.69 10.70 -1.73
C HIS A 45 -3.75 10.39 -0.57
N GLN A 46 -4.01 10.91 0.62
CA GLN A 46 -3.19 10.60 1.79
C GLN A 46 -3.68 9.32 2.49
N ASP A 47 -2.74 8.53 2.99
CA ASP A 47 -2.97 7.26 3.70
C ASP A 47 -3.74 6.24 2.84
N THR A 48 -3.34 6.04 1.58
CA THR A 48 -4.10 5.24 0.59
C THR A 48 -4.12 3.73 0.90
N LEU A 49 -2.94 3.11 1.00
CA LEU A 49 -2.78 1.69 1.29
C LEU A 49 -2.27 1.52 2.73
N TYR A 50 -3.15 1.02 3.59
CA TYR A 50 -2.82 0.68 4.96
C TYR A 50 -2.44 -0.81 5.08
N ALA A 51 -1.15 -1.10 4.93
CA ALA A 51 -0.54 -2.39 5.23
C ALA A 51 -0.38 -2.53 6.75
N HIS A 52 -1.49 -2.80 7.43
CA HIS A 52 -1.62 -2.59 8.87
C HIS A 52 -0.77 -3.58 9.68
N ALA A 53 -0.83 -4.88 9.36
CA ALA A 53 -0.15 -5.93 10.12
C ALA A 53 -0.02 -7.24 9.34
N GLN A 54 0.84 -8.14 9.83
CA GLN A 54 1.10 -9.48 9.29
C GLN A 54 1.87 -9.47 7.96
N ARG A 55 1.93 -10.63 7.28
CA ARG A 55 2.68 -10.81 6.04
C ARG A 55 1.78 -10.57 4.84
N GLU A 56 2.19 -9.65 3.98
CA GLU A 56 1.40 -9.23 2.82
C GLU A 56 2.26 -9.20 1.55
N PHE A 57 1.69 -9.63 0.42
CA PHE A 57 2.37 -9.66 -0.87
C PHE A 57 1.53 -9.01 -1.96
N TYR A 58 2.03 -7.92 -2.54
CA TYR A 58 1.40 -7.19 -3.64
C TYR A 58 2.18 -7.42 -4.92
N ARG A 59 1.50 -7.84 -5.99
CA ARG A 59 2.13 -8.12 -7.28
C ARG A 59 1.36 -7.53 -8.45
N ASP A 60 2.10 -6.92 -9.38
CA ASP A 60 1.56 -6.35 -10.61
C ASP A 60 0.42 -5.34 -10.34
N CYS A 61 0.53 -4.59 -9.23
CA CYS A 61 -0.51 -3.66 -8.78
C CYS A 61 -0.15 -2.20 -9.06
N ASP A 62 -1.17 -1.36 -9.19
CA ASP A 62 -1.05 0.09 -9.23
C ASP A 62 -1.47 0.67 -7.87
N VAL A 63 -0.61 1.47 -7.25
CA VAL A 63 -0.95 2.20 -6.01
C VAL A 63 -0.72 3.68 -6.25
N ALA A 64 -1.74 4.52 -6.02
CA ALA A 64 -1.65 5.95 -6.29
C ALA A 64 -2.07 6.80 -5.10
N GLY A 65 -1.29 7.82 -4.75
CA GLY A 65 -1.61 8.74 -3.66
C GLY A 65 -0.69 9.94 -3.56
N THR A 66 -0.71 10.62 -2.41
CA THR A 66 0.02 11.88 -2.18
C THR A 66 0.98 11.76 -0.99
N VAL A 67 0.48 11.91 0.24
CA VAL A 67 1.24 11.78 1.49
C VAL A 67 1.03 10.39 2.08
N ASP A 68 2.12 9.72 2.45
CA ASP A 68 2.18 8.44 3.16
C ASP A 68 1.27 7.38 2.55
N PHE A 69 1.23 7.33 1.21
CA PHE A 69 0.19 6.58 0.52
C PHE A 69 0.39 5.05 0.53
N VAL A 70 1.55 4.56 0.98
CA VAL A 70 1.78 3.18 1.43
C VAL A 70 2.31 3.23 2.86
N PHE A 71 1.51 2.81 3.83
CA PHE A 71 1.88 2.98 5.23
C PHE A 71 1.45 1.81 6.11
N GLY A 72 2.05 1.71 7.29
CA GLY A 72 1.69 0.75 8.32
C GLY A 72 2.87 -0.06 8.83
N ASN A 73 2.58 -1.18 9.50
CA ASN A 73 3.57 -2.02 10.19
C ASN A 73 3.50 -3.49 9.77
N ALA A 74 3.00 -3.79 8.57
CA ALA A 74 3.08 -5.13 7.99
C ALA A 74 4.52 -5.50 7.59
N ALA A 75 4.78 -6.79 7.43
CA ALA A 75 5.88 -7.31 6.64
C ALA A 75 5.42 -7.42 5.19
N VAL A 76 5.60 -6.35 4.40
CA VAL A 76 5.00 -6.20 3.08
C VAL A 76 6.03 -6.15 1.96
N VAL A 77 5.75 -6.86 0.87
CA VAL A 77 6.52 -6.79 -0.37
C VAL A 77 5.61 -6.32 -1.50
N LEU A 78 6.02 -5.24 -2.18
CA LEU A 78 5.41 -4.74 -3.42
C LEU A 78 6.33 -5.09 -4.58
N GLN A 79 6.00 -6.17 -5.30
CA GLN A 79 6.80 -6.67 -6.41
C GLN A 79 6.16 -6.28 -7.75
N ASN A 80 6.97 -5.70 -8.64
CA ASN A 80 6.51 -5.25 -9.96
C ASN A 80 5.24 -4.37 -9.89
N CYS A 81 5.10 -3.61 -8.81
CA CYS A 81 4.01 -2.66 -8.62
C CYS A 81 4.45 -1.28 -9.11
N THR A 82 3.50 -0.48 -9.59
CA THR A 82 3.75 0.91 -9.96
C THR A 82 3.16 1.83 -8.89
N LEU A 83 4.00 2.73 -8.36
CA LEU A 83 3.62 3.67 -7.30
C LEU A 83 3.49 5.08 -7.89
N TRP A 84 2.26 5.55 -8.02
CA TRP A 84 1.91 6.79 -8.71
C TRP A 84 1.69 7.94 -7.73
N SER A 85 2.66 8.86 -7.66
CA SER A 85 2.50 10.12 -6.93
C SER A 85 1.51 11.05 -7.67
N ARG A 86 0.43 11.44 -6.99
CA ARG A 86 -0.58 12.40 -7.48
C ARG A 86 -0.23 13.83 -7.05
N ARG A 87 -0.94 14.82 -7.60
CA ARG A 87 -0.74 16.23 -7.20
C ARG A 87 -1.19 16.43 -5.75
N PRO A 88 -0.31 16.86 -4.82
CA PRO A 88 -0.69 17.16 -3.44
C PRO A 88 -1.43 18.50 -3.34
N LEU A 89 -1.98 18.82 -2.16
CA LEU A 89 -2.45 20.17 -1.86
C LEU A 89 -1.28 21.16 -1.77
N LEU A 90 -1.59 22.45 -1.87
CA LEU A 90 -0.61 23.51 -1.68
C LEU A 90 0.04 23.39 -0.30
N GLY A 91 1.38 23.39 -0.26
CA GLY A 91 2.17 23.25 0.96
C GLY A 91 2.36 21.82 1.46
N GLN A 92 1.79 20.81 0.78
CA GLN A 92 2.07 19.40 1.06
C GLN A 92 3.19 18.85 0.17
N VAL A 93 3.95 17.91 0.72
CA VAL A 93 5.01 17.17 0.01
C VAL A 93 4.57 15.72 -0.09
N ASN A 94 4.72 15.13 -1.27
CA ASN A 94 4.41 13.72 -1.45
C ASN A 94 5.44 12.84 -0.74
N THR A 95 4.94 11.81 -0.08
CA THR A 95 5.73 10.74 0.52
C THR A 95 5.11 9.42 0.10
N VAL A 96 5.95 8.50 -0.35
CA VAL A 96 5.50 7.21 -0.86
C VAL A 96 5.22 6.25 0.29
N THR A 97 6.19 6.11 1.19
CA THR A 97 6.13 5.12 2.26
C THR A 97 6.22 5.74 3.65
N ALA A 98 5.41 5.27 4.59
CA ALA A 98 5.55 5.56 6.02
C ALA A 98 5.48 4.27 6.85
N SER A 99 6.65 3.74 7.21
CA SER A 99 6.75 2.56 8.07
C SER A 99 6.45 2.93 9.53
N ALA A 100 5.62 2.12 10.18
CA ALA A 100 5.28 2.26 11.60
C ALA A 100 5.97 1.19 12.47
N GLN A 101 7.11 0.65 12.00
CA GLN A 101 7.97 -0.24 12.79
C GLN A 101 8.47 0.46 14.05
N ARG A 102 8.15 -0.11 15.22
CA ARG A 102 8.44 0.51 16.52
C ARG A 102 9.72 -0.03 17.17
N TYR A 103 10.07 -1.28 16.90
CA TYR A 103 11.23 -1.92 17.50
C TYR A 103 12.13 -2.58 16.44
N PRO A 104 13.47 -2.55 16.60
CA PRO A 104 14.41 -3.11 15.63
C PRO A 104 14.24 -4.62 15.38
N ASN A 105 13.66 -5.34 16.33
CA ASN A 105 13.44 -6.78 16.27
C ASN A 105 12.05 -7.18 15.72
N GLN A 106 11.20 -6.22 15.37
CA GLN A 106 9.97 -6.50 14.65
C GLN A 106 10.35 -6.88 13.20
N GLY A 107 10.04 -8.11 12.78
CA GLY A 107 10.27 -8.58 11.41
C GLY A 107 9.31 -7.96 10.39
N THR A 108 9.03 -6.67 10.51
CA THR A 108 8.09 -5.87 9.70
C THR A 108 8.86 -4.85 8.86
N GLY A 109 8.20 -4.29 7.86
CA GLY A 109 8.79 -3.30 6.95
C GLY A 109 8.16 -3.33 5.57
N ILE A 110 8.43 -2.28 4.79
CA ILE A 110 7.93 -2.11 3.43
C ILE A 110 9.09 -2.35 2.45
N SER A 111 9.00 -3.38 1.63
CA SER A 111 9.97 -3.67 0.57
C SER A 111 9.36 -3.45 -0.81
N VAL A 112 9.94 -2.57 -1.61
CA VAL A 112 9.55 -2.33 -3.00
C VAL A 112 10.61 -2.96 -3.90
N ARG A 113 10.20 -3.85 -4.82
CA ARG A 113 11.15 -4.58 -5.68
C ARG A 113 10.68 -4.61 -7.14
N PRO A 114 11.59 -4.39 -8.11
CA PRO A 114 11.29 -4.62 -9.51
C PRO A 114 11.08 -6.12 -9.79
N TYR A 115 10.50 -6.43 -10.95
CA TYR A 115 10.50 -7.81 -11.44
C TYR A 115 11.94 -8.24 -11.78
N SER A 116 12.51 -9.14 -10.98
CA SER A 116 13.75 -9.84 -11.31
C SER A 116 13.42 -11.18 -11.95
N ARG A 117 13.68 -11.32 -13.26
CA ARG A 117 13.78 -12.63 -13.88
C ARG A 117 15.15 -13.20 -13.50
N ALA A 118 15.19 -14.28 -12.73
CA ALA A 118 16.39 -15.10 -12.70
C ALA A 118 16.54 -15.70 -14.10
N VAL A 119 17.56 -15.25 -14.82
CA VAL A 119 18.08 -15.95 -16.02
C VAL A 119 19.05 -17.03 -15.58
#